data_AF-A0A954MYC7-F1
#
_entry.id   AF-A0A954MYC7-F1
#
_cell.length_a   1.000
_cell.length_b   1.000
_cell.length_c   1.000
_cell.angle_alpha   90.00
_cell.angle_beta   90.00
_cell.angle_gamma   90.00
#
_symmetry.space_group_name_H-M   'P 1'
#
loop_
_entity.id
_entity.type
_entity.pdbx_description
1 polymer ?
#
loop_
_entity_poly.entity_id
_entity_poly.type
_entity_poly.pdbx_seq_one_letter_code
_entity_poly.pdbx_strand_id
1 'polypeptide(L)'
;GGGLSAAEIAANQLELDSILDGIESTSRSTYGSRRLLDGSSGFTPVGVDTTKIQNVDVLSKTSADNYSVDINVGTAATKAADSYTGGTLGSATTLTVTGSEGTTVIQLANGATISDIAQSFNAVTYLTGVTAAVSGSDVNFSSTGYGTDATIQISATSGTFATTSGGSAAGTNAVATINGQTVTGEGARFTFSNPAATFVVDVNPATTGAISTFTINGSGINVSLGLDPGNTARIGLPSLVSSHLGGADGTLSSLASGGANNLITGDAATALRIVDDAISQTLSASARLGGFEKYLVDSSASLLDTMETNTQAALEDIQGTDVALETTLLTNNQLIQQAAIQALSVVNLQGSSVLSLLQAAFGY
;
A
#
# COMPACT_ATOMS: atom_id res chain seq x y z
N GLY A 1 -1.81 39.19 17.31
CA GLY A 1 -1.18 37.86 17.41
C GLY A 1 0.20 37.99 16.84
N GLY A 2 1.23 37.66 17.62
CA GLY A 2 2.62 37.74 17.18
C GLY A 2 2.89 36.72 16.09
N GLY A 3 3.14 37.19 14.87
CA GLY A 3 3.75 36.36 13.83
C GLY A 3 5.24 36.19 14.10
N LEU A 4 5.81 35.08 13.62
CA LEU A 4 7.24 34.83 13.66
C LEU A 4 8.00 36.00 12.99
N SER A 5 9.15 36.36 13.55
CA SER A 5 10.05 37.34 12.94
C SER A 5 10.71 36.78 11.69
N ALA A 6 11.16 37.65 10.79
CA ALA A 6 11.88 37.23 9.58
C ALA A 6 13.16 36.41 9.89
N ALA A 7 13.82 36.69 11.03
CA ALA A 7 14.98 35.94 11.47
C ALA A 7 14.60 34.52 11.94
N GLU A 8 13.48 34.37 12.65
CA GLU A 8 12.97 33.06 13.06
C GLU A 8 12.52 32.22 11.87
N ILE A 9 11.84 32.83 10.88
CA ILE A 9 11.44 32.14 9.65
C ILE A 9 12.68 31.67 8.87
N ALA A 10 13.71 32.51 8.75
CA ALA A 10 14.97 32.14 8.09
C ALA A 10 15.70 31.00 8.82
N ALA A 11 15.67 30.98 10.16
CA ALA A 11 16.24 29.89 10.95
C ALA A 11 15.48 28.57 10.73
N ASN A 12 14.14 28.61 10.74
CA ASN A 12 13.30 27.44 10.46
C ASN A 12 13.51 26.91 9.03
N GLN A 13 13.74 27.81 8.06
CA GLN A 13 14.07 27.42 6.69
C GLN A 13 15.40 26.65 6.61
N LEU A 14 16.43 27.08 7.36
CA LEU A 14 17.71 26.35 7.41
C LEU A 14 17.56 24.96 8.05
N GLU A 15 16.72 24.83 9.08
CA GLU A 15 16.41 23.54 9.68
C GLU A 15 15.70 22.62 8.67
N LEU A 16 14.72 23.15 7.95
CA LEU A 16 14.02 22.41 6.90
C LEU A 16 14.97 21.92 5.80
N ASP A 17 15.88 22.78 5.34
CA ASP A 17 16.90 22.40 4.34
C ASP A 17 17.78 21.24 4.87
N SER A 18 18.19 21.28 6.14
CA SER A 18 18.94 20.19 6.76
C SER A 18 18.14 18.88 6.85
N ILE A 19 16.83 18.95 7.06
CA ILE A 19 15.95 17.77 7.07
C ILE A 19 15.85 17.19 5.66
N LEU A 20 15.67 18.04 4.64
CA LEU A 20 15.60 17.61 3.24
C LEU A 20 16.90 16.94 2.79
N ASP A 21 18.06 17.47 3.20
CA ASP A 21 19.37 16.84 2.96
C ASP A 21 19.48 15.47 3.65
N GLY A 22 18.96 15.34 4.87
CA GLY A 22 18.88 14.07 5.59
C GLY A 22 18.01 13.02 4.87
N ILE A 23 16.86 13.45 4.34
CA ILE A 23 15.98 12.61 3.51
C ILE A 23 16.71 12.16 2.24
N GLU A 24 17.37 13.08 1.53
CA GLU A 24 18.12 12.78 0.32
C GLU A 24 19.26 11.78 0.61
N SER A 25 20.00 11.96 1.69
CA SER A 25 21.04 11.01 2.12
C SER A 25 20.47 9.61 2.41
N THR A 26 19.31 9.54 3.07
CA THR A 26 18.65 8.27 3.40
C THR A 26 18.11 7.57 2.15
N SER A 27 17.51 8.32 1.22
CA SER A 27 17.01 7.80 -0.05
C SER A 27 18.12 7.19 -0.91
N ARG A 28 19.35 7.69 -0.77
CA ARG A 28 20.56 7.22 -1.46
C ARG A 28 21.24 6.02 -0.78
N SER A 29 20.68 5.54 0.34
CA SER A 29 21.22 4.36 1.02
C SER A 29 21.24 3.14 0.10
N THR A 30 22.31 2.34 0.24
CA THR A 30 22.53 1.15 -0.57
C THR A 30 22.41 -0.09 0.28
N TYR A 31 21.70 -1.10 -0.21
CA TYR A 31 21.76 -2.45 0.29
C TYR A 31 22.56 -3.32 -0.69
N GLY A 32 23.74 -3.77 -0.27
CA GLY A 32 24.72 -4.36 -1.19
C GLY A 32 25.14 -3.34 -2.26
N SER A 33 24.98 -3.70 -3.53
CA SER A 33 25.32 -2.85 -4.68
C SER A 33 24.12 -2.09 -5.27
N ARG A 34 22.96 -2.09 -4.59
CA ARG A 34 21.70 -1.53 -5.12
C ARG A 34 21.17 -0.43 -4.20
N ARG A 35 20.65 0.63 -4.80
CA ARG A 35 19.83 1.62 -4.09
C ARG A 35 18.39 1.14 -4.07
N LEU A 36 17.76 1.24 -2.91
CA LEU A 36 16.40 0.73 -2.71
C LEU A 36 15.35 1.83 -2.75
N LEU A 37 15.70 3.03 -2.31
CA LEU A 37 14.77 4.11 -2.00
C LEU A 37 14.88 5.31 -2.95
N ASP A 38 15.72 5.22 -3.98
CA ASP A 38 15.86 6.26 -5.01
C ASP A 38 14.84 6.11 -6.15
N GLY A 39 13.94 5.13 -6.05
CA GLY A 39 12.91 4.80 -7.05
C GLY A 39 13.35 3.76 -8.08
N SER A 40 14.65 3.42 -8.17
CA SER A 40 15.14 2.41 -9.12
C SER A 40 14.68 0.98 -8.80
N SER A 41 14.28 0.73 -7.55
CA SER A 41 13.71 -0.54 -7.08
C SER A 41 12.16 -0.55 -7.09
N GLY A 42 11.55 0.47 -7.68
CA GLY A 42 10.10 0.62 -7.80
C GLY A 42 9.53 0.12 -9.13
N PHE A 43 8.24 0.33 -9.30
CA PHE A 43 7.56 0.23 -10.57
C PHE A 43 7.27 1.65 -11.07
N THR A 44 7.73 1.97 -12.28
CA THR A 44 7.69 3.34 -12.79
C THR A 44 6.82 3.40 -14.04
N PRO A 45 5.73 4.17 -14.03
CA PRO A 45 4.93 4.41 -15.22
C PRO A 45 5.68 5.35 -16.18
N VAL A 46 5.74 5.00 -17.47
CA VAL A 46 6.43 5.73 -18.52
C VAL A 46 5.47 5.95 -19.68
N GLY A 47 5.49 7.16 -20.26
CA GLY A 47 4.58 7.54 -21.35
C GLY A 47 3.18 7.97 -20.89
N VAL A 48 3.04 8.37 -19.62
CA VAL A 48 1.78 8.87 -19.06
C VAL A 48 1.41 10.21 -19.72
N ASP A 49 0.19 10.32 -20.24
CA ASP A 49 -0.38 11.58 -20.71
C ASP A 49 -0.78 12.44 -19.51
N THR A 50 0.11 13.33 -19.06
CA THR A 50 -0.08 14.18 -17.88
C THR A 50 -1.19 15.23 -18.04
N THR A 51 -1.75 15.41 -19.25
CA THR A 51 -2.91 16.28 -19.46
C THR A 51 -4.21 15.60 -19.03
N LYS A 52 -4.24 14.27 -19.09
CA LYS A 52 -5.40 13.42 -18.77
C LYS A 52 -5.24 12.62 -17.49
N ILE A 53 -4.01 12.27 -17.12
CA ILE A 53 -3.70 11.51 -15.91
C ILE A 53 -2.95 12.42 -14.94
N GLN A 54 -3.47 12.55 -13.73
CA GLN A 54 -2.87 13.35 -12.66
C GLN A 54 -1.82 12.55 -11.90
N ASN A 55 -2.08 11.27 -11.64
CA ASN A 55 -1.19 10.42 -10.87
C ASN A 55 -1.37 8.94 -11.25
N VAL A 56 -0.29 8.17 -11.14
CA VAL A 56 -0.28 6.71 -11.29
C VAL A 56 0.56 6.13 -10.17
N ASP A 57 -0.09 5.36 -9.30
CA ASP A 57 0.57 4.64 -8.21
C ASP A 57 0.51 3.14 -8.48
N VAL A 58 1.66 2.54 -8.74
CA VAL A 58 1.76 1.11 -9.03
C VAL A 58 2.01 0.34 -7.75
N LEU A 59 1.02 -0.45 -7.34
CA LEU A 59 1.01 -1.21 -6.10
C LEU A 59 1.83 -2.49 -6.22
N SER A 60 1.65 -3.24 -7.32
CA SER A 60 2.34 -4.52 -7.53
C SER A 60 2.46 -4.87 -9.01
N LYS A 61 3.47 -5.68 -9.34
CA LYS A 61 3.66 -6.31 -10.65
C LYS A 61 4.34 -7.66 -10.47
N THR A 62 3.83 -8.71 -11.11
CA THR A 62 4.32 -10.08 -10.90
C THR A 62 5.45 -10.46 -11.86
N SER A 63 5.54 -9.87 -13.07
CA SER A 63 6.66 -10.06 -14.01
C SER A 63 7.72 -8.94 -13.91
N ALA A 64 8.95 -9.20 -14.37
CA ALA A 64 9.94 -8.15 -14.61
C ALA A 64 9.65 -7.38 -15.90
N ASP A 65 8.88 -8.00 -16.81
CA ASP A 65 8.55 -7.42 -18.10
C ASP A 65 7.71 -6.15 -17.96
N ASN A 66 7.81 -5.31 -18.97
CA ASN A 66 6.99 -4.11 -19.10
C ASN A 66 5.50 -4.49 -19.19
N TYR A 67 4.64 -3.75 -18.49
CA TYR A 67 3.20 -3.97 -18.52
C TYR A 67 2.50 -2.78 -19.19
N SER A 68 1.84 -3.01 -20.33
CA SER A 68 1.12 -1.98 -21.07
C SER A 68 -0.25 -1.71 -20.43
N VAL A 69 -0.62 -0.43 -20.35
CA VAL A 69 -1.90 0.02 -19.79
C VAL A 69 -2.64 0.87 -20.81
N ASP A 70 -3.74 0.33 -21.31
CA ASP A 70 -4.69 0.99 -22.21
C ASP A 70 -5.92 1.42 -21.43
N ILE A 71 -6.23 2.72 -21.44
CA ILE A 71 -7.37 3.29 -20.72
C ILE A 71 -8.28 4.00 -21.72
N ASN A 72 -9.58 3.71 -21.64
CA ASN A 72 -10.62 4.46 -22.33
C ASN A 72 -11.72 4.84 -21.34
N VAL A 73 -11.88 6.13 -21.09
CA VAL A 73 -12.88 6.66 -20.15
C VAL A 73 -14.21 6.82 -20.87
N GLY A 74 -15.18 5.96 -20.54
CA GLY A 74 -16.51 6.01 -21.14
C GLY A 74 -17.36 7.14 -20.56
N THR A 75 -17.41 7.23 -19.23
CA THR A 75 -18.18 8.23 -18.49
C THR A 75 -17.25 8.98 -17.56
N ALA A 76 -17.30 10.32 -17.59
CA ALA A 76 -16.51 11.19 -16.71
C ALA A 76 -17.13 11.27 -15.30
N ALA A 77 -16.32 11.59 -14.30
CA ALA A 77 -16.83 11.82 -12.96
C ALA A 77 -17.52 13.19 -12.89
N THR A 78 -18.62 13.28 -12.13
CA THR A 78 -19.33 14.55 -11.92
C THR A 78 -19.31 14.95 -10.45
N LYS A 79 -19.41 16.25 -10.21
CA LYS A 79 -19.65 16.82 -8.88
C LYS A 79 -21.13 16.67 -8.54
N ALA A 80 -21.48 16.66 -7.26
CA ALA A 80 -22.85 16.97 -6.87
C ALA A 80 -23.16 18.41 -7.30
N ALA A 81 -24.36 18.61 -7.82
CA ALA A 81 -24.82 19.92 -8.26
C ALA A 81 -26.27 20.13 -7.83
N ASP A 82 -26.51 21.29 -7.22
CA ASP A 82 -27.85 21.79 -6.90
C ASP A 82 -27.86 23.30 -7.12
N SER A 83 -29.03 23.91 -7.15
CA SER A 83 -29.15 25.34 -7.40
C SER A 83 -30.31 25.96 -6.62
N TYR A 84 -30.13 27.19 -6.20
CA TYR A 84 -31.18 28.02 -5.60
C TYR A 84 -31.54 29.15 -6.56
N THR A 85 -32.82 29.21 -6.94
CA THR A 85 -33.37 30.16 -7.93
C THR A 85 -34.34 31.16 -7.32
N GLY A 86 -34.43 31.22 -5.98
CA GLY A 86 -35.41 32.04 -5.25
C GLY A 86 -35.04 33.53 -5.13
N GLY A 87 -33.85 33.95 -5.58
CA GLY A 87 -33.41 35.34 -5.54
C GLY A 87 -33.06 35.84 -4.13
N THR A 88 -33.43 37.07 -3.79
CA THR A 88 -33.20 37.63 -2.45
C THR A 88 -34.17 37.01 -1.44
N LEU A 89 -33.68 36.64 -0.26
CA LEU A 89 -34.51 36.04 0.79
C LEU A 89 -35.56 37.01 1.33
N GLY A 90 -36.83 36.60 1.33
CA GLY A 90 -37.93 37.37 1.90
C GLY A 90 -38.14 37.17 3.40
N SER A 91 -37.35 36.31 4.05
CA SER A 91 -37.37 36.06 5.50
C SER A 91 -36.04 35.48 5.96
N ALA A 92 -35.68 35.69 7.23
CA ALA A 92 -34.50 35.05 7.81
C ALA A 92 -34.66 33.52 7.78
N THR A 93 -33.59 32.81 7.44
CA THR A 93 -33.61 31.38 7.15
C THR A 93 -32.40 30.70 7.80
N THR A 94 -32.62 29.57 8.46
CA THR A 94 -31.56 28.72 9.01
C THR A 94 -31.45 27.45 8.19
N LEU A 95 -30.27 27.19 7.64
CA LEU A 95 -29.98 26.03 6.81
C LEU A 95 -29.06 25.07 7.55
N THR A 96 -29.37 23.78 7.48
CA THR A 96 -28.41 22.71 7.73
C THR A 96 -27.82 22.30 6.39
N VAL A 97 -26.49 22.35 6.28
CA VAL A 97 -25.75 22.02 5.07
C VAL A 97 -24.81 20.87 5.40
N THR A 98 -24.98 19.76 4.69
CA THR A 98 -24.10 18.59 4.76
C THR A 98 -23.47 18.37 3.39
N GLY A 99 -22.17 18.12 3.35
CA GLY A 99 -21.51 17.57 2.17
C GLY A 99 -20.50 16.50 2.59
N SER A 100 -19.55 16.20 1.71
CA SER A 100 -18.60 15.10 1.90
C SER A 100 -17.65 15.27 3.10
N GLU A 101 -17.37 16.51 3.49
CA GLU A 101 -16.44 16.80 4.61
C GLU A 101 -17.13 16.88 5.97
N GLY A 102 -18.46 17.09 5.98
CA GLY A 102 -19.21 17.23 7.22
C GLY A 102 -20.47 18.07 7.11
N THR A 103 -21.01 18.41 8.29
CA THR A 103 -22.28 19.12 8.45
C THR A 103 -22.09 20.40 9.25
N THR A 104 -22.74 21.49 8.83
CA THR A 104 -22.79 22.74 9.60
C THR A 104 -24.14 23.44 9.41
N VAL A 105 -24.35 24.49 10.21
CA VAL A 105 -25.53 25.35 10.14
C VAL A 105 -25.14 26.72 9.61
N ILE A 106 -25.87 27.21 8.60
CA ILE A 106 -25.74 28.56 8.04
C ILE A 106 -26.98 29.36 8.42
N GLN A 107 -26.78 30.58 8.92
CA GLN A 107 -27.86 31.51 9.22
C GLN A 107 -27.85 32.66 8.22
N LEU A 108 -28.95 32.83 7.50
CA LEU A 108 -29.12 33.87 6.49
C LEU A 108 -30.14 34.89 7.00
N ALA A 109 -29.79 36.17 6.93
CA ALA A 109 -30.66 37.25 7.35
C ALA A 109 -31.81 37.49 6.33
N ASN A 110 -32.88 38.14 6.79
CA ASN A 110 -33.89 38.67 5.88
C ASN A 110 -33.26 39.69 4.92
N GLY A 111 -33.58 39.61 3.64
CA GLY A 111 -33.00 40.48 2.61
C GLY A 111 -31.62 40.05 2.12
N ALA A 112 -31.09 38.89 2.56
CA ALA A 112 -29.83 38.37 2.04
C ALA A 112 -29.92 38.12 0.52
N THR A 113 -28.99 38.69 -0.22
CA THR A 113 -28.90 38.58 -1.67
C THR A 113 -28.30 37.25 -2.09
N ILE A 114 -28.40 36.89 -3.37
CA ILE A 114 -27.73 35.70 -3.92
C ILE A 114 -26.20 35.72 -3.72
N SER A 115 -25.60 36.91 -3.66
CA SER A 115 -24.18 37.06 -3.32
C SER A 115 -23.91 36.74 -1.85
N ASP A 116 -24.76 37.20 -0.93
CA ASP A 116 -24.62 36.91 0.51
C ASP A 116 -24.80 35.41 0.79
N ILE A 117 -25.73 34.77 0.07
CA ILE A 117 -25.93 33.32 0.13
C ILE A 117 -24.65 32.60 -0.32
N ALA A 118 -24.12 32.94 -1.50
CA ALA A 118 -22.91 32.30 -2.01
C ALA A 118 -21.70 32.48 -1.09
N GLN A 119 -21.51 33.69 -0.55
CA GLN A 119 -20.44 33.97 0.42
C GLN A 119 -20.60 33.16 1.70
N SER A 120 -21.82 33.01 2.21
CA SER A 120 -22.09 32.26 3.44
C SER A 120 -21.76 30.77 3.29
N PHE A 121 -22.05 30.17 2.13
CA PHE A 121 -21.64 28.80 1.82
C PHE A 121 -20.12 28.68 1.65
N ASN A 122 -19.50 29.59 0.91
CA ASN A 122 -18.05 29.57 0.68
C ASN A 122 -17.23 29.78 1.96
N ALA A 123 -17.76 30.52 2.94
CA ALA A 123 -17.13 30.71 4.25
C ALA A 123 -17.03 29.42 5.07
N VAL A 124 -17.82 28.39 4.75
CA VAL A 124 -17.85 27.09 5.45
C VAL A 124 -17.53 25.91 4.53
N THR A 125 -16.96 26.16 3.34
CA THR A 125 -16.57 25.09 2.41
C THR A 125 -15.58 24.12 3.04
N TYR A 126 -14.65 24.60 3.87
CA TYR A 126 -13.67 23.73 4.55
C TYR A 126 -14.30 22.77 5.59
N LEU A 127 -15.55 23.01 6.02
CA LEU A 127 -16.28 22.13 6.95
C LEU A 127 -17.26 21.18 6.24
N THR A 128 -17.74 21.58 5.06
CA THR A 128 -18.84 20.87 4.37
C THR A 128 -18.42 20.23 3.07
N GLY A 129 -17.39 20.74 2.40
CA GLY A 129 -17.06 20.38 1.03
C GLY A 129 -18.04 20.93 0.00
N VAL A 130 -18.88 21.91 0.36
CA VAL A 130 -19.83 22.55 -0.58
C VAL A 130 -19.33 23.95 -0.94
N THR A 131 -19.32 24.24 -2.24
CA THR A 131 -19.01 25.55 -2.82
C THR A 131 -20.27 26.16 -3.42
N ALA A 132 -20.32 27.48 -3.52
CA ALA A 132 -21.41 28.21 -4.12
C ALA A 132 -20.89 29.28 -5.10
N ALA A 133 -21.50 29.35 -6.28
CA ALA A 133 -21.19 30.36 -7.29
C ALA A 133 -22.48 31.02 -7.78
N VAL A 134 -22.47 32.35 -7.90
CA VAL A 134 -23.59 33.09 -8.50
C VAL A 134 -23.50 32.96 -10.02
N SER A 135 -24.59 32.54 -10.65
CA SER A 135 -24.71 32.43 -12.11
C SER A 135 -26.02 33.06 -12.56
N GLY A 136 -25.96 34.26 -13.12
CA GLY A 136 -27.17 35.03 -13.47
C GLY A 136 -27.95 35.42 -12.21
N SER A 137 -29.19 34.95 -12.09
CA SER A 137 -30.07 35.16 -10.94
C SER A 137 -29.97 34.09 -9.86
N ASP A 138 -29.16 33.05 -10.09
CA ASP A 138 -29.20 31.82 -9.32
C ASP A 138 -27.90 31.61 -8.54
N VAL A 139 -27.97 30.80 -7.49
CA VAL A 139 -26.80 30.32 -6.75
C VAL A 139 -26.63 28.84 -7.07
N ASN A 140 -25.55 28.48 -7.74
CA ASN A 140 -25.19 27.11 -8.05
C ASN A 140 -24.30 26.56 -6.95
N PHE A 141 -24.73 25.48 -6.32
CA PHE A 141 -23.96 24.72 -5.34
C PHE A 141 -23.26 23.57 -6.02
N SER A 142 -22.00 23.34 -5.65
CA SER A 142 -21.25 22.17 -6.14
C SER A 142 -20.32 21.62 -5.06
N SER A 143 -20.15 20.30 -5.03
CA SER A 143 -19.18 19.66 -4.15
C SER A 143 -17.75 20.01 -4.54
N THR A 144 -16.82 20.01 -3.59
CA THR A 144 -15.38 20.15 -3.86
C THR A 144 -14.86 18.91 -4.60
N GLY A 145 -15.26 17.72 -4.15
CA GLY A 145 -14.94 16.43 -4.76
C GLY A 145 -15.85 16.01 -5.91
N TYR A 146 -15.54 14.86 -6.49
CA TYR A 146 -16.27 14.21 -7.59
C TYR A 146 -16.70 12.80 -7.19
N GLY A 147 -17.70 12.25 -7.87
CA GLY A 147 -18.15 10.88 -7.65
C GLY A 147 -19.40 10.76 -6.79
N THR A 148 -19.77 9.54 -6.45
CA THR A 148 -20.96 9.25 -5.63
C THR A 148 -20.82 9.71 -4.18
N ASP A 149 -19.59 9.79 -3.69
CA ASP A 149 -19.30 10.23 -2.32
C ASP A 149 -19.33 11.76 -2.19
N ALA A 150 -19.18 12.45 -3.32
CA ALA A 150 -19.46 13.87 -3.41
C ALA A 150 -20.97 14.09 -3.35
N THR A 151 -21.45 14.54 -2.19
CA THR A 151 -22.86 14.78 -1.92
C THR A 151 -23.11 16.21 -1.45
N ILE A 152 -24.33 16.69 -1.66
CA ILE A 152 -24.85 17.95 -1.14
C ILE A 152 -26.20 17.65 -0.52
N GLN A 153 -26.40 18.03 0.73
CA GLN A 153 -27.69 18.06 1.37
C GLN A 153 -27.92 19.42 2.02
N ILE A 154 -28.94 20.14 1.56
CA ILE A 154 -29.31 21.48 2.03
C ILE A 154 -30.74 21.39 2.53
N SER A 155 -30.96 21.69 3.81
CA SER A 155 -32.28 21.64 4.43
C SER A 155 -32.56 22.88 5.26
N ALA A 156 -33.67 23.57 4.98
CA ALA A 156 -34.12 24.67 5.81
C ALA A 156 -34.74 24.14 7.12
N THR A 157 -34.07 24.42 8.24
CA THR A 157 -34.59 24.13 9.59
C THR A 157 -35.52 25.24 10.08
N SER A 158 -35.35 26.45 9.55
CA SER A 158 -36.29 27.58 9.72
C SER A 158 -36.32 28.42 8.44
N GLY A 159 -37.43 29.10 8.17
CA GLY A 159 -37.61 29.89 6.93
C GLY A 159 -37.96 29.03 5.71
N THR A 160 -37.77 29.57 4.51
CA THR A 160 -38.05 28.87 3.25
C THR A 160 -36.85 28.96 2.32
N PHE A 161 -36.32 27.79 1.94
CA PHE A 161 -35.19 27.66 1.04
C PHE A 161 -35.40 26.43 0.16
N ALA A 162 -35.87 26.64 -1.06
CA ALA A 162 -36.12 25.56 -2.01
C ALA A 162 -35.01 25.54 -3.05
N THR A 163 -34.30 24.43 -3.14
CA THR A 163 -33.33 24.19 -4.22
C THR A 163 -33.96 23.36 -5.33
N THR A 164 -33.34 23.35 -6.50
CA THR A 164 -33.82 22.67 -7.70
C THR A 164 -33.88 21.15 -7.56
N SER A 165 -32.99 20.57 -6.76
CA SER A 165 -32.92 19.13 -6.51
C SER A 165 -33.64 18.71 -5.21
N GLY A 166 -34.45 19.61 -4.62
CA GLY A 166 -35.18 19.31 -3.38
C GLY A 166 -34.28 19.17 -2.15
N GLY A 167 -33.09 19.78 -2.19
CA GLY A 167 -32.13 19.81 -1.10
C GLY A 167 -31.21 18.60 -1.02
N SER A 168 -31.18 17.73 -2.03
CA SER A 168 -30.27 16.58 -2.08
C SER A 168 -29.73 16.36 -3.49
N ALA A 169 -28.41 16.28 -3.63
CA ALA A 169 -27.74 15.97 -4.88
C ALA A 169 -26.48 15.13 -4.62
N ALA A 170 -26.13 14.28 -5.58
CA ALA A 170 -24.90 13.48 -5.55
C ALA A 170 -24.22 13.55 -6.92
N GLY A 171 -22.89 13.45 -6.92
CA GLY A 171 -22.13 13.26 -8.15
C GLY A 171 -22.22 11.82 -8.65
N THR A 172 -21.55 11.57 -9.77
CA THR A 172 -21.45 10.23 -10.38
C THR A 172 -19.99 9.85 -10.56
N ASN A 173 -19.66 8.60 -10.32
CA ASN A 173 -18.32 8.08 -10.55
C ASN A 173 -18.01 7.97 -12.05
N ALA A 174 -16.72 8.11 -12.38
CA ALA A 174 -16.24 7.81 -13.71
C ALA A 174 -16.28 6.29 -13.97
N VAL A 175 -16.47 5.92 -15.23
CA VAL A 175 -16.42 4.53 -15.70
C VAL A 175 -15.47 4.46 -16.87
N ALA A 176 -14.49 3.57 -16.79
CA ALA A 176 -13.48 3.38 -17.83
C ALA A 176 -13.31 1.89 -18.15
N THR A 177 -12.77 1.61 -19.33
CA THR A 177 -12.23 0.29 -19.67
C THR A 177 -10.71 0.35 -19.57
N ILE A 178 -10.12 -0.47 -18.72
CA ILE A 178 -8.67 -0.60 -18.53
C ILE A 178 -8.24 -1.99 -19.00
N ASN A 179 -7.38 -2.06 -20.01
CA ASN A 179 -6.96 -3.32 -20.66
C ASN A 179 -8.16 -4.22 -21.03
N GLY A 180 -9.23 -3.60 -21.55
CA GLY A 180 -10.46 -4.28 -21.97
C GLY A 180 -11.44 -4.65 -20.85
N GLN A 181 -11.13 -4.37 -19.58
CA GLN A 181 -12.01 -4.62 -18.44
C GLN A 181 -12.68 -3.34 -17.96
N THR A 182 -14.00 -3.36 -17.77
CA THR A 182 -14.74 -2.21 -17.23
C THR A 182 -14.46 -2.05 -15.74
N VAL A 183 -14.08 -0.85 -15.33
CA VAL A 183 -13.80 -0.45 -13.96
C VAL A 183 -14.60 0.81 -13.65
N THR A 184 -15.34 0.78 -12.54
CA THR A 184 -15.97 1.98 -11.96
C THR A 184 -15.00 2.59 -10.97
N GLY A 185 -14.73 3.88 -11.11
CA GLY A 185 -13.86 4.60 -10.19
C GLY A 185 -14.57 5.05 -8.91
N GLU A 186 -13.78 5.59 -7.99
CA GLU A 186 -14.23 6.43 -6.87
C GLU A 186 -13.96 7.87 -7.27
N GLY A 187 -15.00 8.60 -7.69
CA GLY A 187 -14.79 9.83 -8.46
C GLY A 187 -14.06 9.54 -9.78
N ALA A 188 -12.87 10.10 -9.97
CA ALA A 188 -12.02 9.88 -11.14
C ALA A 188 -10.77 9.02 -10.85
N ARG A 189 -10.71 8.41 -9.65
CA ARG A 189 -9.68 7.46 -9.24
C ARG A 189 -10.11 6.05 -9.62
N PHE A 190 -9.27 5.34 -10.37
CA PHE A 190 -9.51 3.94 -10.71
C PHE A 190 -8.49 3.04 -10.03
N THR A 191 -8.97 2.05 -9.28
CA THR A 191 -8.15 0.96 -8.78
C THR A 191 -8.31 -0.23 -9.72
N PHE A 192 -7.21 -0.62 -10.38
CA PHE A 192 -7.18 -1.77 -11.26
C PHE A 192 -6.36 -2.89 -10.62
N SER A 193 -6.89 -4.11 -10.63
CA SER A 193 -6.20 -5.28 -10.11
C SER A 193 -6.45 -6.49 -11.01
N ASN A 194 -5.38 -7.12 -11.46
CA ASN A 194 -5.40 -8.42 -12.12
C ASN A 194 -4.18 -9.25 -11.67
N PRO A 195 -4.05 -10.53 -12.09
CA PRO A 195 -2.91 -11.36 -11.72
C PRO A 195 -1.53 -10.84 -12.18
N ALA A 196 -1.48 -9.90 -13.14
CA ALA A 196 -0.23 -9.35 -13.67
C ALA A 196 0.23 -8.10 -12.91
N ALA A 197 -0.69 -7.21 -12.56
CA ALA A 197 -0.41 -5.95 -11.89
C ALA A 197 -1.61 -5.40 -11.11
N THR A 198 -1.31 -4.68 -10.05
CA THR A 198 -2.26 -3.84 -9.31
C THR A 198 -1.75 -2.40 -9.32
N PHE A 199 -2.61 -1.44 -9.65
CA PHE A 199 -2.27 -0.02 -9.65
C PHE A 199 -3.50 0.85 -9.45
N VAL A 200 -3.26 2.07 -9.00
CA VAL A 200 -4.25 3.15 -8.90
C VAL A 200 -3.88 4.22 -9.92
N VAL A 201 -4.87 4.70 -10.66
CA VAL A 201 -4.71 5.80 -11.60
C VAL A 201 -5.72 6.89 -11.31
N ASP A 202 -5.22 8.10 -11.07
CA ASP A 202 -6.03 9.30 -10.90
C ASP A 202 -6.13 10.01 -12.25
N VAL A 203 -7.31 9.98 -12.85
CA VAL A 203 -7.57 10.64 -14.13
C VAL A 203 -8.14 12.02 -13.85
N ASN A 204 -7.82 13.00 -14.69
CA ASN A 204 -8.48 14.31 -14.66
C ASN A 204 -10.01 14.09 -14.81
N PRO A 205 -10.84 14.56 -13.86
CA PRO A 205 -12.28 14.28 -13.83
C PRO A 205 -13.04 14.67 -15.10
N ALA A 206 -12.54 15.60 -15.92
CA ALA A 206 -13.17 16.01 -17.17
C ALA A 206 -12.82 15.12 -18.38
N THR A 207 -11.92 14.14 -18.20
CA THR A 207 -11.43 13.30 -19.29
C THR A 207 -12.50 12.35 -19.79
N THR A 208 -12.62 12.24 -21.10
CA THR A 208 -13.43 11.23 -21.80
C THR A 208 -12.67 10.67 -23.00
N GLY A 209 -13.06 9.47 -23.44
CA GLY A 209 -12.45 8.77 -24.55
C GLY A 209 -11.12 8.11 -24.23
N ALA A 210 -10.41 7.70 -25.29
CA ALA A 210 -9.13 7.02 -25.17
C ALA A 210 -8.05 7.95 -24.63
N ILE A 211 -7.26 7.42 -23.69
CA ILE A 211 -6.02 8.02 -23.19
C ILE A 211 -4.86 7.31 -23.89
N SER A 212 -3.77 8.04 -24.16
CA SER A 212 -2.56 7.43 -24.70
C SER A 212 -2.07 6.31 -23.79
N THR A 213 -1.77 5.16 -24.39
CA THR A 213 -1.20 3.99 -23.70
C THR A 213 0.09 4.37 -23.01
N PHE A 214 0.22 3.99 -21.75
CA PHE A 214 1.48 4.09 -21.01
C PHE A 214 1.96 2.70 -20.59
N THR A 215 3.21 2.60 -20.17
CA THR A 215 3.83 1.34 -19.78
C THR A 215 4.36 1.42 -18.36
N ILE A 216 4.09 0.40 -17.56
CA ILE A 216 4.69 0.23 -16.24
C ILE A 216 6.00 -0.54 -16.41
N ASN A 217 7.11 0.15 -16.19
CA ASN A 217 8.46 -0.39 -16.20
C ASN A 217 8.93 -0.74 -14.77
N GLY A 218 10.13 -1.30 -14.66
CA GLY A 218 10.78 -1.61 -13.38
C GLY A 218 10.57 -3.06 -12.97
N SER A 219 11.61 -3.69 -12.45
CA SER A 219 11.57 -5.11 -12.06
C SER A 219 11.11 -5.32 -10.62
N GLY A 220 11.02 -4.25 -9.83
CA GLY A 220 10.92 -4.34 -8.37
C GLY A 220 12.12 -5.08 -7.74
N ILE A 221 11.99 -5.35 -6.45
CA ILE A 221 12.83 -6.27 -5.69
C ILE A 221 12.20 -7.66 -5.79
N ASN A 222 12.99 -8.64 -6.25
CA ASN A 222 12.55 -10.03 -6.32
C ASN A 222 12.98 -10.79 -5.07
N VAL A 223 12.03 -11.44 -4.40
CA VAL A 223 12.25 -12.22 -3.18
C VAL A 223 11.83 -13.65 -3.45
N SER A 224 12.73 -14.59 -3.21
CA SER A 224 12.40 -16.02 -3.27
C SER A 224 11.72 -16.45 -1.97
N LEU A 225 10.63 -17.18 -2.12
CA LEU A 225 9.72 -17.56 -1.05
C LEU A 225 9.78 -19.06 -0.71
N GLY A 226 10.68 -19.80 -1.35
CA GLY A 226 10.75 -21.24 -1.19
C GLY A 226 11.99 -21.85 -1.82
N LEU A 227 12.03 -23.18 -1.79
CA LEU A 227 13.12 -23.97 -2.37
C LEU A 227 13.06 -24.01 -3.91
N ASP A 228 11.88 -23.78 -4.50
CA ASP A 228 11.71 -23.65 -5.94
C ASP A 228 12.13 -22.24 -6.40
N PRO A 229 13.11 -22.11 -7.31
CA PRO A 229 13.49 -20.83 -7.91
C PRO A 229 12.34 -20.09 -8.60
N GLY A 230 11.27 -20.78 -8.98
CA GLY A 230 10.06 -20.19 -9.56
C GLY A 230 9.13 -19.54 -8.54
N ASN A 231 9.19 -19.93 -7.27
CA ASN A 231 8.34 -19.37 -6.21
C ASN A 231 8.93 -18.06 -5.69
N THR A 232 8.64 -16.98 -6.41
CA THR A 232 9.14 -15.64 -6.10
C THR A 232 8.00 -14.65 -6.02
N ALA A 233 8.23 -13.60 -5.25
CA ALA A 233 7.36 -12.44 -5.21
C ALA A 233 8.15 -11.17 -5.40
N ARG A 234 7.46 -10.17 -5.95
CA ARG A 234 8.05 -8.87 -6.24
C ARG A 234 7.38 -7.79 -5.42
N ILE A 235 8.21 -6.90 -4.87
CA ILE A 235 7.78 -5.66 -4.25
C ILE A 235 8.45 -4.48 -4.95
N GLY A 236 7.66 -3.48 -5.31
CA GLY A 236 8.17 -2.20 -5.78
C GLY A 236 8.26 -1.25 -4.60
N LEU A 237 9.43 -0.65 -4.37
CA LEU A 237 9.58 0.44 -3.41
C LEU A 237 9.49 1.78 -4.14
N PRO A 238 8.60 2.70 -3.71
CA PRO A 238 8.53 4.02 -4.33
C PRO A 238 9.81 4.82 -4.05
N SER A 239 10.01 5.89 -4.82
CA SER A 239 11.11 6.82 -4.56
C SER A 239 10.81 7.65 -3.32
N LEU A 240 11.77 7.73 -2.40
CA LEU A 240 11.72 8.57 -1.20
C LEU A 240 12.64 9.80 -1.32
N VAL A 241 13.10 10.11 -2.53
CA VAL A 241 13.83 11.36 -2.77
C VAL A 241 12.88 12.55 -2.62
N SER A 242 13.37 13.66 -2.09
CA SER A 242 12.57 14.86 -1.82
C SER A 242 11.88 15.44 -3.08
N SER A 243 12.43 15.17 -4.26
CA SER A 243 11.87 15.61 -5.55
C SER A 243 10.68 14.78 -6.05
N HIS A 244 10.43 13.61 -5.44
CA HIS A 244 9.34 12.71 -5.82
C HIS A 244 8.29 12.54 -4.71
N LEU A 245 8.55 13.08 -3.52
CA LEU A 245 7.61 13.07 -2.40
C LEU A 245 6.77 14.35 -2.39
N GLY A 246 5.46 14.22 -2.42
CA GLY A 246 4.48 15.32 -2.45
C GLY A 246 3.40 15.13 -3.52
N GLY A 247 2.57 16.15 -3.73
CA GLY A 247 1.35 16.08 -4.53
C GLY A 247 1.24 17.16 -5.61
N ALA A 248 0.00 17.48 -5.98
CA ALA A 248 -0.31 18.46 -7.03
C ALA A 248 0.21 19.88 -6.72
N ASP A 249 0.40 20.19 -5.44
CA ASP A 249 0.82 21.52 -4.96
C ASP A 249 2.33 21.71 -4.90
N GLY A 250 3.09 20.63 -5.08
CA GLY A 250 4.53 20.63 -5.04
C GLY A 250 5.09 19.41 -4.33
N THR A 251 6.42 19.35 -4.31
CA THR A 251 7.18 18.27 -3.67
C THR A 251 7.99 18.80 -2.49
N LEU A 252 8.50 17.94 -1.63
CA LEU A 252 9.35 18.32 -0.51
C LEU A 252 10.55 19.18 -0.96
N SER A 253 11.12 18.89 -2.14
CA SER A 253 12.20 19.70 -2.73
C SER A 253 11.80 21.15 -3.02
N SER A 254 10.50 21.42 -3.27
CA SER A 254 10.01 22.77 -3.51
C SER A 254 9.93 23.63 -2.24
N LEU A 255 10.03 23.01 -1.07
CA LEU A 255 10.09 23.68 0.23
C LEU A 255 11.50 24.14 0.61
N ALA A 256 12.53 23.67 -0.10
CA ALA A 256 13.91 24.07 0.14
C ALA A 256 14.10 25.58 -0.09
N SER A 257 15.16 26.15 0.50
CA SER A 257 15.55 27.55 0.28
C SER A 257 15.62 27.88 -1.21
N GLY A 258 14.90 28.93 -1.63
CA GLY A 258 14.82 29.35 -3.03
C GLY A 258 13.82 28.57 -3.89
N GLY A 259 13.17 27.53 -3.34
CA GLY A 259 12.04 26.85 -3.95
C GLY A 259 10.77 27.68 -3.95
N ALA A 260 9.78 27.29 -4.78
CA ALA A 260 8.52 28.03 -4.94
C ALA A 260 7.65 28.04 -3.66
N ASN A 261 7.78 27.01 -2.81
CA ASN A 261 6.95 26.79 -1.63
C ASN A 261 7.77 26.90 -0.33
N ASN A 262 8.90 27.62 -0.36
CA ASN A 262 9.73 27.81 0.83
C ASN A 262 8.99 28.59 1.95
N LEU A 263 9.46 28.51 3.19
CA LEU A 263 8.84 29.13 4.36
C LEU A 263 8.93 30.67 4.38
N ILE A 264 9.79 31.28 3.55
CA ILE A 264 10.05 32.72 3.54
C ILE A 264 9.06 33.45 2.62
N THR A 265 8.85 32.93 1.42
CA THR A 265 8.03 33.53 0.36
C THR A 265 6.79 32.73 -0.01
N GLY A 266 6.75 31.45 0.38
CA GLY A 266 5.64 30.56 0.10
C GLY A 266 4.50 30.68 1.11
N ASP A 267 3.40 30.00 0.80
CA ASP A 267 2.25 29.88 1.68
C ASP A 267 2.41 28.68 2.63
N ALA A 268 2.29 28.92 3.93
CA ALA A 268 2.43 27.90 4.96
C ALA A 268 1.36 26.79 4.87
N ALA A 269 0.14 27.12 4.43
CA ALA A 269 -0.91 26.12 4.26
C ALA A 269 -0.58 25.17 3.10
N THR A 270 -0.02 25.70 2.01
CA THR A 270 0.50 24.91 0.89
C THR A 270 1.68 24.04 1.31
N ALA A 271 2.63 24.59 2.08
CA ALA A 271 3.76 23.82 2.60
C ALA A 271 3.32 22.64 3.49
N LEU A 272 2.34 22.85 4.37
CA LEU A 272 1.81 21.79 5.24
C LEU A 272 1.19 20.65 4.44
N ARG A 273 0.40 20.98 3.42
CA ARG A 273 -0.24 19.97 2.55
C ARG A 273 0.78 19.15 1.76
N ILE A 274 1.87 19.77 1.28
CA ILE A 274 2.98 19.05 0.63
C ILE A 274 3.62 18.06 1.61
N VAL A 275 3.80 18.45 2.88
CA VAL A 275 4.34 17.58 3.93
C VAL A 275 3.36 16.44 4.24
N ASP A 276 2.07 16.71 4.37
CA ASP A 276 1.04 15.69 4.62
C ASP A 276 0.98 14.65 3.49
N ASP A 277 1.05 15.09 2.23
CA ASP A 277 1.11 14.21 1.06
C ASP A 277 2.37 13.33 1.09
N ALA A 278 3.53 13.91 1.40
CA ALA A 278 4.80 13.17 1.51
C ALA A 278 4.80 12.15 2.66
N ILE A 279 4.20 12.51 3.81
CA ILE A 279 4.01 11.60 4.95
C ILE A 279 3.10 10.45 4.53
N SER A 280 1.97 10.74 3.90
CA SER A 280 1.00 9.73 3.43
C SER A 280 1.65 8.74 2.47
N GLN A 281 2.45 9.23 1.50
CA GLN A 281 3.21 8.39 0.57
C GLN A 281 4.21 7.48 1.30
N THR A 282 4.95 8.03 2.26
CA THR A 282 5.94 7.27 3.05
C THR A 282 5.27 6.22 3.94
N LEU A 283 4.13 6.55 4.55
CA LEU A 283 3.33 5.61 5.34
C LEU A 283 2.75 4.49 4.46
N SER A 284 2.26 4.81 3.27
CA SER A 284 1.79 3.81 2.30
C SER A 284 2.92 2.85 1.90
N ALA A 285 4.11 3.38 1.62
CA ALA A 285 5.29 2.56 1.31
C ALA A 285 5.65 1.62 2.47
N SER A 286 5.64 2.14 3.71
CA SER A 286 5.94 1.37 4.92
C SER A 286 4.89 0.29 5.18
N ALA A 287 3.61 0.61 4.99
CA ALA A 287 2.51 -0.34 5.13
C ALA A 287 2.59 -1.47 4.09
N ARG A 288 2.96 -1.16 2.83
CA ARG A 288 3.18 -2.17 1.78
C ARG A 288 4.33 -3.09 2.14
N LEU A 289 5.45 -2.54 2.60
CA LEU A 289 6.61 -3.33 3.02
C LEU A 289 6.27 -4.23 4.19
N GLY A 290 5.60 -3.70 5.23
CA GLY A 290 5.18 -4.49 6.38
C GLY A 290 4.16 -5.57 6.03
N GLY A 291 3.23 -5.29 5.12
CA GLY A 291 2.30 -6.30 4.59
C GLY A 291 3.02 -7.41 3.82
N PHE A 292 3.99 -7.03 2.98
CA PHE A 292 4.82 -7.99 2.25
C PHE A 292 5.65 -8.87 3.19
N GLU A 293 6.31 -8.28 4.19
CA GLU A 293 7.05 -9.02 5.21
C GLU A 293 6.12 -9.97 5.96
N LYS A 294 4.99 -9.47 6.49
CA LYS A 294 4.15 -10.23 7.39
C LYS A 294 3.36 -11.36 6.72
N TYR A 295 2.80 -11.10 5.54
CA TYR A 295 1.91 -12.05 4.89
C TYR A 295 2.64 -12.96 3.92
N LEU A 296 3.83 -12.58 3.47
CA LEU A 296 4.55 -13.33 2.45
C LEU A 296 5.85 -13.90 2.99
N VAL A 297 6.76 -13.07 3.48
CA VAL A 297 8.07 -13.53 3.96
C VAL A 297 7.95 -14.40 5.21
N ASP A 298 7.25 -13.91 6.24
CA ASP A 298 7.02 -14.67 7.49
C ASP A 298 6.28 -15.98 7.23
N SER A 299 5.23 -15.93 6.39
CA SER A 299 4.43 -17.11 6.06
C SER A 299 5.26 -18.15 5.32
N SER A 300 6.11 -17.72 4.39
CA SER A 300 7.03 -18.60 3.67
C SER A 300 8.11 -19.17 4.58
N ALA A 301 8.67 -18.37 5.49
CA ALA A 301 9.66 -18.83 6.46
C ALA A 301 9.07 -19.91 7.38
N SER A 302 7.86 -19.70 7.89
CA SER A 302 7.16 -20.69 8.73
C SER A 302 6.86 -21.99 7.97
N LEU A 303 6.49 -21.90 6.68
CA LEU A 303 6.31 -23.06 5.83
C LEU A 303 7.63 -23.83 5.66
N LEU A 304 8.73 -23.14 5.37
CA LEU A 304 10.04 -23.75 5.17
C LEU A 304 10.56 -24.42 6.45
N ASP A 305 10.36 -23.82 7.62
CA ASP A 305 10.69 -24.40 8.93
C ASP A 305 9.90 -25.69 9.21
N THR A 306 8.61 -25.69 8.85
CA THR A 306 7.77 -26.90 8.94
C THR A 306 8.26 -27.99 7.98
N MET A 307 8.62 -27.63 6.74
CA MET A 307 9.18 -28.56 5.78
C MET A 307 10.51 -29.12 6.26
N GLU A 308 11.39 -28.27 6.80
CA GLU A 308 12.67 -28.67 7.38
C GLU A 308 12.45 -29.71 8.49
N THR A 309 11.59 -29.42 9.47
CA THR A 309 11.27 -30.34 10.57
C THR A 309 10.77 -31.70 10.05
N ASN A 310 9.83 -31.70 9.10
CA ASN A 310 9.30 -32.93 8.51
C ASN A 310 10.37 -33.72 7.75
N THR A 311 11.28 -33.03 7.04
CA THR A 311 12.37 -33.70 6.32
C THR A 311 13.44 -34.25 7.25
N GLN A 312 13.73 -33.56 8.37
CA GLN A 312 14.64 -34.06 9.40
C GLN A 312 14.06 -35.31 10.09
N ALA A 313 12.77 -35.31 10.43
CA ALA A 313 12.09 -36.47 10.99
C ALA A 313 12.11 -37.67 10.01
N ALA A 314 11.79 -37.44 8.74
CA ALA A 314 11.87 -38.49 7.72
C ALA A 314 13.31 -39.00 7.51
N LEU A 315 14.31 -38.13 7.64
CA LEU A 315 15.73 -38.52 7.58
C LEU A 315 16.11 -39.38 8.80
N GLU A 316 15.65 -39.03 10.00
CA GLU A 316 15.83 -39.82 11.21
C GLU A 316 15.13 -41.18 11.11
N ASP A 317 13.94 -41.27 10.54
CA ASP A 317 13.28 -42.58 10.32
C ASP A 317 14.07 -43.50 9.38
N ILE A 318 14.81 -42.93 8.41
CA ILE A 318 15.58 -43.70 7.41
C ILE A 318 17.00 -44.01 7.87
N GLN A 319 17.70 -43.02 8.44
CA GLN A 319 19.12 -43.13 8.82
C GLN A 319 19.31 -43.31 10.33
N GLY A 320 18.28 -43.01 11.12
CA GLY A 320 18.28 -43.24 12.55
C GLY A 320 18.46 -44.71 12.84
N THR A 321 19.25 -44.98 13.87
CA THR A 321 19.52 -46.32 14.35
C THR A 321 18.76 -46.51 15.65
N ASP A 322 17.92 -47.54 15.73
CA ASP A 322 17.30 -47.93 17.01
C ASP A 322 18.38 -48.49 17.94
N VAL A 323 18.92 -47.61 18.79
CA VAL A 323 19.98 -47.95 19.73
C VAL A 323 19.57 -49.09 20.66
N ALA A 324 18.28 -49.23 21.00
CA ALA A 324 17.81 -50.30 21.88
C ALA A 324 17.85 -51.66 21.17
N LEU A 325 17.40 -51.72 19.91
CA LEU A 325 17.50 -52.93 19.08
C LEU A 325 18.96 -53.30 18.80
N GLU A 326 19.78 -52.35 18.36
CA GLU A 326 21.20 -52.59 18.08
C GLU A 326 21.98 -53.02 19.33
N THR A 327 21.70 -52.42 20.49
CA THR A 327 22.31 -52.85 21.77
C THR A 327 21.90 -54.27 22.15
N THR A 328 20.64 -54.65 21.89
CA THR A 328 20.14 -56.01 22.12
C THR A 328 20.83 -57.01 21.19
N LEU A 329 20.92 -56.70 19.90
CA LEU A 329 21.62 -57.52 18.91
C LEU A 329 23.10 -57.66 19.25
N LEU A 330 23.77 -56.57 19.65
CA LEU A 330 25.15 -56.59 20.09
C LEU A 330 25.33 -57.50 21.32
N THR A 331 24.48 -57.35 22.33
CA THR A 331 24.52 -58.18 23.55
C THR A 331 24.28 -59.65 23.24
N ASN A 332 23.30 -59.95 22.37
CA ASN A 332 23.02 -61.30 21.93
C ASN A 332 24.21 -61.90 21.17
N ASN A 333 24.79 -61.17 20.21
CA ASN A 333 25.99 -61.60 19.50
C ASN A 333 27.18 -61.85 20.43
N GLN A 334 27.40 -60.99 21.43
CA GLN A 334 28.43 -61.20 22.45
C GLN A 334 28.16 -62.47 23.28
N LEU A 335 26.90 -62.73 23.66
CA LEU A 335 26.51 -63.95 24.37
C LEU A 335 26.72 -65.19 23.50
N ILE A 336 26.32 -65.16 22.22
CA ILE A 336 26.56 -66.25 21.25
C ILE A 336 28.06 -66.53 21.12
N GLN A 337 28.91 -65.50 21.00
CA GLN A 337 30.36 -65.68 20.92
C GLN A 337 30.92 -66.33 22.19
N GLN A 338 30.50 -65.90 23.38
CA GLN A 338 30.91 -66.51 24.65
C GLN A 338 30.42 -67.96 24.77
N ALA A 339 29.18 -68.24 24.39
CA ALA A 339 28.61 -69.58 24.39
C ALA A 339 29.32 -70.51 23.39
N ALA A 340 29.68 -70.01 22.19
CA ALA A 340 30.44 -70.76 21.20
C ALA A 340 31.85 -71.12 21.72
N ILE A 341 32.54 -70.19 22.39
CA ILE A 341 33.84 -70.45 23.03
C ILE A 341 33.70 -71.52 24.13
N GLN A 342 32.67 -71.43 24.98
CA GLN A 342 32.41 -72.44 26.02
C GLN A 342 32.07 -73.82 25.42
N ALA A 343 31.24 -73.87 24.38
CA ALA A 343 30.91 -75.10 23.67
C ALA A 343 32.15 -75.73 23.02
N LEU A 344 33.02 -74.94 22.37
CA LEU A 344 34.31 -75.41 21.86
C LEU A 344 35.20 -75.98 22.97
N SER A 345 35.21 -75.35 24.15
CA SER A 345 35.93 -75.87 25.31
C SER A 345 35.36 -77.20 25.81
N VAL A 346 34.04 -77.35 25.83
CA VAL A 346 33.36 -78.60 26.23
C VAL A 346 33.58 -79.71 25.22
N VAL A 347 33.55 -79.41 23.91
CA VAL A 347 33.86 -80.37 22.85
C VAL A 347 35.31 -80.85 22.94
N ASN A 348 36.26 -79.95 23.23
CA ASN A 348 37.66 -80.34 23.49
C ASN A 348 37.77 -81.25 24.72
N LEU A 349 37.04 -80.97 25.79
CA LEU A 349 37.01 -81.82 27.00
C LEU A 349 36.37 -83.18 26.73
N GLN A 350 35.26 -83.25 25.98
CA GLN A 350 34.63 -84.51 25.56
C GLN A 350 35.53 -85.32 24.62
N GLY A 351 36.24 -84.66 23.70
CA GLY A 351 37.26 -85.30 22.87
C GLY A 351 38.37 -85.93 23.72
N SER A 352 38.84 -85.22 24.75
CA SER A 352 39.87 -85.74 25.67
C SER A 352 39.35 -86.87 26.57
N SER A 353 38.10 -86.83 27.02
CA SER A 353 37.52 -87.88 27.86
C SER A 353 37.18 -89.13 27.05
N VAL A 354 36.74 -88.99 25.81
CA VAL A 354 36.62 -90.11 24.84
C VAL A 354 37.99 -90.69 24.52
N LEU A 355 39.05 -89.88 24.37
CA LEU A 355 40.41 -90.38 24.24
C LEU A 355 40.86 -91.14 25.49
N SER A 356 40.53 -90.65 26.69
CA SER A 356 40.87 -91.33 27.96
C SER A 356 40.07 -92.62 28.15
N LEU A 357 38.81 -92.66 27.69
CA LEU A 357 37.95 -93.84 27.71
C LEU A 357 38.38 -94.86 26.65
N LEU A 358 38.85 -94.42 25.47
CA LEU A 358 39.47 -95.27 24.48
C LEU A 358 40.82 -95.82 24.97
N GLN A 359 41.65 -95.02 25.66
CA GLN A 359 42.86 -95.50 26.34
C GLN A 359 42.54 -96.47 27.49
N ALA A 360 41.45 -96.26 28.23
CA ALA A 360 41.03 -97.16 29.30
C ALA A 360 40.36 -98.46 28.78
N ALA A 361 39.67 -98.41 27.63
CA ALA A 361 39.01 -99.56 27.02
C ALA A 361 39.93 -100.38 26.09
N PHE A 362 40.91 -99.73 25.46
CA PHE A 362 41.99 -100.36 24.69
C PHE A 362 43.32 -100.06 25.38
N GLY A 363 43.57 -100.76 26.49
CA GLY A 363 44.81 -100.60 27.23
C GLY A 363 46.04 -100.82 26.35
N TYR A 364 46.76 -99.73 26.09
CA TYR A 364 48.22 -99.59 26.10
C TYR A 364 48.55 -98.16 26.56
#